data_AF-A0A8J4Q3J2-F1
#
_entry.id   AF-A0A8J4Q3J2-F1
#
_cell.length_a   1.000
_cell.length_b   1.000
_cell.length_c   1.000
_cell.angle_alpha   90.00
_cell.angle_beta   90.00
_cell.angle_gamma   90.00
#
_symmetry.space_group_name_H-M   'P 1'
#
loop_
_entity.id
_entity.type
_entity.pdbx_description
1 polymer ?
#
loop_
_entity_poly.entity_id
_entity_poly.type
_entity_poly.pdbx_seq_one_letter_code
_entity_poly.pdbx_strand_id
1 'polypeptide(L)' 'MADEKSQLIEAFYNFDGDYDGFVSIEEFRGILRDGLPMSEAEMKEFFETADPNNTGFIDYKAFAGMLYSVDES' A
#
# COMPACT_ATOMS: atom_id res chain seq x y z
N MET A 1 2.68 7.45 15.86
CA MET A 1 3.10 7.34 14.44
C MET A 1 3.45 5.90 14.04
N ALA A 2 3.46 4.93 14.96
CA ALA A 2 3.41 3.50 14.60
C ALA A 2 1.98 3.08 14.18
N ASP A 3 1.00 3.90 14.56
CA ASP A 3 -0.43 3.63 14.48
C ASP A 3 -0.95 3.69 13.05
N GLU A 4 -0.56 4.69 12.27
CA GLU A 4 -1.03 4.89 10.89
C GLU A 4 -0.58 3.75 9.97
N LYS A 5 0.68 3.30 10.08
CA LYS A 5 1.21 2.17 9.30
C LYS A 5 0.51 0.86 9.65
N SER A 6 0.27 0.60 10.94
CA SER A 6 -0.48 -0.58 11.39
C SER A 6 -1.92 -0.55 10.92
N GLN A 7 -2.61 0.59 11.00
CA GLN A 7 -3.99 0.73 10.54
C GLN A 7 -4.12 0.44 9.05
N LEU A 8 -3.13 0.87 8.27
CA LEU A 8 -3.10 0.60 6.85
C LEU A 8 -2.95 -0.90 6.55
N ILE A 9 -2.09 -1.58 7.32
CA ILE A 9 -1.85 -3.01 7.18
C ILE A 9 -3.07 -3.83 7.60
N GLU A 10 -3.73 -3.44 8.68
CA GLU A 10 -5.00 -4.03 9.09
C GLU A 10 -6.09 -3.81 8.03
N ALA A 11 -6.14 -2.62 7.44
CA ALA A 11 -7.04 -2.36 6.32
C ALA A 11 -6.70 -3.28 5.14
N PHE A 12 -5.43 -3.39 4.72
CA PHE A 12 -5.04 -4.31 3.65
C PHE A 12 -5.44 -5.75 3.93
N TYR A 13 -5.21 -6.24 5.15
CA TYR A 13 -5.62 -7.59 5.54
C TYR A 13 -7.14 -7.81 5.51
N ASN A 14 -7.92 -6.76 5.77
CA ASN A 14 -9.38 -6.84 5.72
C ASN A 14 -9.93 -6.74 4.28
N PHE A 15 -9.16 -6.13 3.37
CA PHE A 15 -9.51 -6.00 1.94
C PHE A 15 -8.99 -7.18 1.10
N ASP A 16 -7.83 -7.74 1.42
CA ASP A 16 -7.25 -8.92 0.77
C ASP A 16 -7.92 -10.20 1.27
N GLY A 17 -9.18 -10.39 0.87
CA GLY A 17 -10.02 -11.50 1.35
C GLY A 17 -9.54 -12.89 0.92
N ASP A 18 -8.73 -12.99 -0.14
CA ASP A 18 -8.13 -14.24 -0.61
C ASP A 18 -6.69 -14.43 -0.11
N TYR A 19 -6.13 -13.43 0.58
CA TYR A 19 -4.75 -13.42 1.10
C TYR A 19 -3.67 -13.69 0.03
N ASP A 20 -3.96 -13.33 -1.23
CA ASP A 20 -3.01 -13.52 -2.33
C ASP A 20 -1.86 -12.50 -2.25
N GLY A 21 -2.07 -11.42 -1.48
CA GLY A 21 -1.10 -10.35 -1.29
C GLY A 21 -1.09 -9.33 -2.41
N PHE A 22 -2.12 -9.32 -3.25
CA PHE A 22 -2.30 -8.36 -4.34
C PHE A 22 -3.62 -7.60 -4.19
N VAL A 23 -3.57 -6.29 -4.42
CA VAL A 23 -4.75 -5.42 -4.35
C VAL A 23 -4.77 -4.50 -5.56
N SER A 24 -5.94 -4.21 -6.12
CA SER A 24 -6.01 -3.29 -7.25
C SER A 24 -5.63 -1.87 -6.84
N ILE A 25 -5.06 -1.10 -7.78
CA ILE A 25 -4.70 0.31 -7.56
C ILE A 25 -5.92 1.13 -7.09
N GLU A 26 -7.12 0.81 -7.60
CA GLU A 26 -8.35 1.49 -7.23
C GLU A 26 -8.76 1.20 -5.78
N GLU A 27 -8.67 -0.05 -5.36
CA GLU A 27 -8.94 -0.45 -3.96
C GLU A 27 -7.89 0.12 -3.01
N PHE A 28 -6.62 0.06 -3.40
CA PHE A 28 -5.50 0.62 -2.64
C PHE A 28 -5.64 2.13 -2.44
N ARG A 29 -6.11 2.86 -3.47
CA ARG A 29 -6.43 4.28 -3.38
C ARG A 29 -7.51 4.57 -2.35
N GLY A 30 -8.56 3.74 -2.30
CA GLY A 30 -9.60 3.84 -1.30
C GLY A 30 -9.05 3.67 0.12
N ILE A 31 -8.24 2.62 0.32
CA ILE A 31 -7.63 2.29 1.62
C ILE A 31 -6.68 3.39 2.08
N LEU A 32 -5.82 3.90 1.20
CA LEU A 32 -4.94 5.03 1.53
C LEU A 32 -5.75 6.27 1.90
N ARG A 33 -6.81 6.59 1.16
CA ARG A 33 -7.60 7.79 1.44
C ARG A 33 -8.31 7.72 2.81
N ASP A 34 -8.67 6.52 3.27
CA ASP A 34 -9.34 6.30 4.55
C ASP A 34 -8.36 6.11 5.72
N GLY A 35 -7.22 5.46 5.49
CA GLY A 35 -6.25 5.09 6.53
C GLY A 35 -4.98 5.94 6.61
N LEU A 36 -4.51 6.51 5.50
CA LEU A 36 -3.24 7.27 5.45
C LEU A 36 -3.25 8.26 4.28
N PRO A 37 -3.53 9.55 4.52
CA PRO A 37 -3.57 10.55 3.45
C PRO A 37 -2.18 10.78 2.85
N MET A 38 -1.87 10.05 1.79
CA MET A 38 -0.67 10.24 0.98
C MET A 38 -0.97 11.23 -0.15
N SER A 39 0.02 12.02 -0.53
CA SER A 39 -0.11 12.88 -1.71
C SER A 39 -0.16 12.05 -2.99
N GLU A 40 -0.85 12.55 -4.02
CA GLU A 40 -0.89 11.88 -5.33
C GLU A 40 0.51 11.63 -5.92
N ALA A 41 1.49 12.49 -5.61
CA ALA A 41 2.88 12.33 -6.01
C ALA A 41 3.52 11.09 -5.35
N GLU A 42 3.45 10.98 -4.02
CA GLU A 42 3.96 9.83 -3.25
C GLU A 42 3.30 8.53 -3.71
N MET A 43 1.99 8.58 -3.92
CA MET A 43 1.22 7.44 -4.41
C MET A 43 1.65 7.03 -5.83
N LYS A 44 1.94 7.99 -6.70
CA LYS A 44 2.37 7.71 -8.07
C LYS A 44 3.77 7.10 -8.11
N GLU A 45 4.72 7.65 -7.35
CA GLU A 45 6.06 7.06 -7.20
C GLU A 45 5.99 5.65 -6.63
N PHE A 46 5.09 5.46 -5.66
CA PHE A 46 4.83 4.16 -5.08
C PHE A 46 4.27 3.18 -6.13
N PHE A 47 3.26 3.57 -6.90
CA PHE A 47 2.69 2.73 -7.95
C PHE A 47 3.69 2.40 -9.06
N GLU A 48 4.50 3.37 -9.48
CA GLU A 48 5.54 3.12 -10.49
C GLU A 48 6.58 2.11 -9.99
N THR A 49 6.80 2.03 -8.67
CA THR A 49 7.74 1.06 -8.11
C THR A 49 7.09 -0.29 -7.78
N ALA A 50 5.83 -0.30 -7.33
CA ALA A 50 5.11 -1.51 -6.96
C ALA A 50 4.46 -2.23 -8.15
N ASP A 51 4.09 -1.48 -9.20
CA ASP A 51 3.51 -1.99 -10.44
C ASP A 51 4.30 -1.49 -11.68
N PRO A 52 5.58 -1.89 -11.82
CA PRO A 52 6.39 -1.48 -12.98
C PRO A 52 5.82 -1.99 -14.31
N ASN A 53 5.00 -3.04 -14.25
CA ASN A 53 4.39 -3.67 -15.42
C ASN A 53 3.02 -3.06 -15.78
N ASN A 54 2.52 -2.09 -15.01
CA ASN A 54 1.20 -1.47 -15.22
C ASN A 54 0.07 -2.51 -15.32
N THR A 55 0.13 -3.52 -14.46
CA THR A 55 -0.88 -4.57 -14.33
C THR A 55 -2.19 -4.04 -13.71
N GLY A 56 -2.11 -2.92 -12.99
CA GLY A 56 -3.23 -2.40 -12.21
C GLY A 56 -3.34 -3.00 -10.81
N PHE A 57 -2.40 -3.88 -10.43
CA PHE A 57 -2.33 -4.55 -9.14
C PHE A 57 -1.03 -4.21 -8.43
N ILE A 58 -1.12 -4.08 -7.11
CA ILE A 58 -0.01 -3.74 -6.23
C ILE A 58 0.26 -4.96 -5.36
N ASP A 59 1.53 -5.36 -5.32
CA ASP A 59 2.01 -6.36 -4.37
C ASP A 59 2.14 -5.70 -2.98
N TYR A 60 1.30 -6.15 -2.05
CA TYR A 60 1.29 -5.65 -0.68
C TYR A 60 2.62 -5.92 0.04
N LYS A 61 3.36 -6.97 -0.31
CA LYS A 61 4.66 -7.26 0.33
C LYS A 61 5.71 -6.22 -0.07
N ALA A 62 5.71 -5.78 -1.33
CA ALA A 62 6.54 -4.66 -1.80
C ALA A 62 6.16 -3.37 -1.08
N PHE A 63 4.85 -3.12 -0.89
CA PHE A 63 4.37 -1.96 -0.14
C PHE A 63 4.80 -1.97 1.33
N ALA A 64 4.53 -3.07 2.03
CA ALA A 64 4.93 -3.27 3.41
C ALA A 64 6.46 -3.10 3.53
N GLY A 65 7.22 -3.71 2.62
CA GLY A 65 8.67 -3.52 2.52
C GLY A 65 9.07 -2.06 2.47
N MET A 66 8.42 -1.24 1.63
CA MET A 66 8.68 0.20 1.59
C MET A 66 8.30 0.93 2.87
N LEU A 67 7.14 0.63 3.45
CA LEU A 67 6.68 1.27 4.69
C LEU A 67 7.56 0.95 5.91
N TYR A 68 8.06 -0.28 5.97
CA TYR A 68 8.91 -0.78 7.05
C TYR A 68 10.40 -0.47 6.83
N SER A 69 10.86 -0.37 5.58
CA SER A 69 12.26 -0.08 5.26
C SER A 69 12.69 1.36 5.58
N VAL A 70 11.77 2.24 6.00
CA VAL A 70 12.08 3.61 6.44
C VAL A 70 12.43 3.71 7.93
N ASP A 71 12.43 2.60 8.67
CA ASP A 71 12.67 2.55 10.13
C ASP A 71 14.01 1.88 10.47
N GLU A 72 15.11 2.28 9.82
CA GLU A 72 16.48 2.01 10.30
C GLU A 72 17.34 3.28 10.12
N SER A 73 17.22 4.23 11.06
CA SER A 73 18.21 5.29 11.35
C SER A 73 18.05 5.82 12.77
#